data_AF-A0A235F527-F1
#
_entry.id   AF-A0A235F527-F1
#
_cell.length_a   1.000
_cell.length_b   1.000
_cell.length_c   1.000
_cell.angle_alpha   90.00
_cell.angle_beta   90.00
_cell.angle_gamma   90.00
#
_symmetry.space_group_name_H-M   'P 1'
#
loop_
_entity.id
_entity.type
_entity.pdbx_description
1 polymer ?
#
loop_
_entity_poly.entity_id
_entity_poly.type
_entity_poly.pdbx_seq_one_letter_code
_entity_poly.pdbx_strand_id
1 'polypeptide(L)'
;MESYPEEYYEFFISFNEGDYYTCHDLLEEMWLTDKSNLFLKGLLQMSVALYHYSYGNIKGARLMFEAGYEYLKDYAPVFWDLNVSEVLEYIKRCQSILPKRMDTVPFEQVKSLPPLPVLYLYLE
;
A
#
# COMPACT_ATOMS: atom_id res chain seq x y z
N MET A 1 19.38 -6.89 -17.20
CA MET A 1 18.05 -6.83 -16.59
C MET A 1 18.26 -7.32 -15.19
N GLU A 2 18.16 -6.44 -14.21
CA GLU A 2 18.06 -6.94 -12.84
C GLU A 2 16.78 -7.78 -12.76
N SER A 3 16.89 -8.94 -12.14
CA SER A 3 15.75 -9.81 -11.88
C SER A 3 15.41 -9.63 -10.42
N TYR A 4 14.17 -9.20 -10.16
CA TYR A 4 13.64 -9.15 -8.80
C TYR A 4 13.09 -10.53 -8.40
N PRO A 5 12.76 -10.75 -7.11
CA PRO A 5 12.03 -11.93 -6.68
C PRO A 5 10.70 -12.08 -7.44
N GLU A 6 10.23 -13.32 -7.64
CA GLU A 6 8.99 -13.61 -8.37
C GLU A 6 7.78 -12.96 -7.68
N GLU A 7 7.79 -12.98 -6.35
CA GLU A 7 6.78 -12.39 -5.47
C GLU A 7 6.64 -10.87 -5.68
N TYR A 8 7.71 -10.20 -6.13
CA TYR A 8 7.65 -8.78 -6.47
C TYR A 8 6.86 -8.53 -7.74
N TYR A 9 6.99 -9.38 -8.75
CA TYR A 9 6.19 -9.27 -9.97
C TYR A 9 4.72 -9.64 -9.70
N GLU A 10 4.48 -10.70 -8.93
CA GLU A 10 3.13 -11.08 -8.52
C GLU A 10 2.44 -9.99 -7.70
N PHE A 11 3.18 -9.29 -6.83
CA PHE A 11 2.66 -8.15 -6.08
C PHE A 11 2.08 -7.07 -7.01
N PHE A 12 2.71 -6.75 -8.14
CA PHE A 12 2.21 -5.74 -9.07
C PHE A 12 0.89 -6.18 -9.70
N ILE A 13 0.79 -7.47 -10.06
CA ILE A 13 -0.43 -8.05 -10.63
C ILE A 13 -1.56 -7.96 -9.59
N SER A 14 -1.35 -8.50 -8.39
CA SER A 14 -2.36 -8.50 -7.33
C SER A 14 -2.77 -7.09 -6.92
N PHE A 15 -1.83 -6.15 -6.86
CA PHE A 15 -2.13 -4.76 -6.51
C PHE A 15 -3.04 -4.11 -7.55
N ASN A 16 -2.73 -4.30 -8.84
CA ASN A 16 -3.49 -3.75 -9.95
C ASN A 16 -4.89 -4.37 -10.08
N GLU A 17 -5.09 -5.60 -9.57
CA GLU A 17 -6.39 -6.26 -9.45
C GLU A 17 -7.17 -5.85 -8.18
N GLY A 18 -6.52 -5.12 -7.26
CA GLY A 18 -7.11 -4.70 -5.99
C GLY A 18 -7.13 -5.79 -4.91
N ASP A 19 -6.39 -6.89 -5.10
CA ASP A 19 -6.23 -7.97 -4.12
C ASP A 19 -5.13 -7.63 -3.11
N TYR A 20 -5.44 -6.68 -2.23
CA TYR A 20 -4.49 -6.15 -1.25
C TYR A 20 -4.17 -7.14 -0.12
N TYR A 21 -4.98 -8.18 0.08
CA TYR A 21 -4.66 -9.25 1.03
C TYR A 21 -3.53 -10.11 0.49
N THR A 22 -3.61 -10.53 -0.78
CA THR A 22 -2.50 -11.25 -1.44
C THR A 22 -1.24 -10.39 -1.51
N CYS A 23 -1.38 -9.08 -1.77
CA CYS A 23 -0.25 -8.14 -1.70
C CYS A 23 0.46 -8.15 -0.34
N HIS A 24 -0.31 -8.22 0.76
CA HIS A 24 0.25 -8.31 2.11
C HIS A 24 1.11 -9.56 2.26
N ASP A 25 0.59 -10.73 1.89
CA ASP A 25 1.28 -12.00 2.10
C ASP A 25 2.60 -12.06 1.28
N LEU A 26 2.57 -11.64 0.01
CA LEU A 26 3.76 -11.59 -0.87
C LEU A 26 4.85 -10.64 -0.33
N LEU A 27 4.45 -9.44 0.11
CA LEU A 27 5.39 -8.45 0.64
C LEU A 27 5.91 -8.83 2.03
N GLU A 28 5.07 -9.44 2.87
CA GLU A 28 5.48 -9.95 4.18
C GLU A 28 6.51 -11.07 4.01
N GLU A 29 6.27 -12.03 3.11
CA GLU A 29 7.21 -13.11 2.82
C GLU A 29 8.59 -12.56 2.42
N MET A 30 8.64 -11.65 1.45
CA MET A 30 9.90 -11.02 1.05
C MET A 30 10.54 -10.24 2.20
N TRP A 31 9.78 -9.44 2.96
CA TRP A 31 10.31 -8.65 4.08
C TRP A 31 10.80 -9.51 5.24
N LEU A 32 10.22 -10.69 5.47
CA LEU A 32 10.67 -11.61 6.51
C LEU A 32 12.08 -12.17 6.23
N THR A 33 12.51 -12.21 4.96
CA THR A 33 13.88 -12.61 4.58
C THR A 33 14.94 -11.58 5.00
N ASP A 34 14.61 -10.29 4.88
CA ASP A 34 15.42 -9.17 5.36
C ASP A 34 14.54 -8.09 5.99
N LYS A 35 14.38 -8.18 7.31
CA LYS A 35 13.55 -7.24 8.08
C LYS A 35 14.08 -5.80 8.09
N SER A 36 15.33 -5.58 7.65
CA SER A 36 15.90 -4.25 7.53
C SER A 36 15.47 -3.53 6.24
N ASN A 37 14.87 -4.25 5.28
CA ASN A 37 14.36 -3.68 4.05
C ASN A 37 13.10 -2.84 4.29
N LEU A 38 13.29 -1.54 4.51
CA LEU A 38 12.19 -0.60 4.77
C LEU A 38 11.34 -0.31 3.53
N PHE A 39 11.87 -0.49 2.32
CA PHE A 39 11.10 -0.34 1.09
C PHE A 39 9.97 -1.37 1.02
N LEU A 40 10.29 -2.66 1.18
CA LEU A 40 9.29 -3.73 1.20
C LEU A 40 8.30 -3.53 2.35
N LYS A 41 8.80 -3.14 3.54
CA LYS A 41 7.95 -2.80 4.67
C LYS A 41 7.00 -1.64 4.36
N GLY A 42 7.45 -0.64 3.61
CA GLY A 42 6.66 0.50 3.21
C GLY A 42 5.52 0.13 2.26
N LEU A 43 5.82 -0.67 1.23
CA LEU A 43 4.81 -1.24 0.33
C LEU A 43 3.81 -2.13 1.09
N LEU A 44 4.31 -2.94 2.04
CA LEU A 44 3.49 -3.80 2.88
C LEU A 44 2.47 -2.96 3.67
N GLN A 45 2.93 -1.87 4.32
CA GLN A 45 2.04 -0.99 5.06
C GLN A 45 1.01 -0.29 4.15
N MET A 46 1.37 0.09 2.93
CA MET A 46 0.42 0.64 1.96
C MET A 46 -0.67 -0.39 1.62
N SER A 47 -0.30 -1.63 1.30
CA SER A 47 -1.24 -2.72 0.99
C SER A 47 -2.18 -3.00 2.17
N VAL A 48 -1.64 -3.06 3.38
CA VAL A 48 -2.42 -3.23 4.62
C VAL A 48 -3.37 -2.04 4.86
N ALA A 49 -2.95 -0.81 4.54
CA ALA A 49 -3.81 0.36 4.68
C ALA A 49 -5.04 0.28 3.75
N LEU A 50 -4.83 -0.14 2.51
CA LEU A 50 -5.90 -0.34 1.52
C LEU A 50 -6.83 -1.48 1.95
N TYR A 51 -6.27 -2.59 2.42
CA TYR A 51 -7.05 -3.69 2.98
C TYR A 51 -7.88 -3.25 4.18
N HIS A 52 -7.30 -2.53 5.15
CA HIS A 52 -8.04 -1.96 6.29
C HIS A 52 -9.23 -1.11 5.85
N TYR A 53 -9.04 -0.27 4.84
CA TYR A 53 -10.10 0.59 4.33
C TYR A 53 -11.24 -0.21 3.68
N SER A 54 -10.91 -1.31 2.97
CA SER A 54 -11.88 -2.11 2.22
C SER A 54 -12.92 -2.83 3.08
N TYR A 55 -12.66 -3.00 4.39
CA TYR A 55 -13.63 -3.55 5.33
C TYR A 55 -14.03 -2.56 6.45
N GLY A 56 -13.67 -1.28 6.31
CA GLY A 56 -14.17 -0.22 7.17
C GLY A 56 -13.30 0.15 8.36
N ASN A 57 -12.09 -0.40 8.51
CA ASN A 57 -11.13 0.00 9.54
C ASN A 57 -10.34 1.26 9.13
N ILE A 58 -10.95 2.43 9.31
CA ILE A 58 -10.39 3.73 8.88
C ILE A 58 -9.18 4.12 9.73
N LYS A 59 -9.21 3.83 11.03
CA LYS A 59 -8.08 4.11 11.93
C LYS A 59 -6.85 3.30 11.54
N GLY A 60 -7.02 2.00 11.26
CA GLY A 60 -5.96 1.13 10.76
C GLY A 60 -5.40 1.66 9.44
N ALA A 61 -6.27 1.98 8.48
CA ALA A 61 -5.85 2.56 7.19
C ALA A 61 -5.01 3.84 7.38
N ARG A 62 -5.43 4.75 8.25
CA ARG A 62 -4.70 6.00 8.52
C ARG A 62 -3.29 5.75 9.08
N LEU A 63 -3.18 4.85 10.06
CA LEU A 63 -1.90 4.52 10.68
C LEU A 63 -0.93 3.86 9.69
N MET A 64 -1.45 2.96 8.85
CA MET A 64 -0.62 2.21 7.92
C MET A 64 -0.22 3.03 6.68
N PHE A 65 -1.08 3.93 6.19
CA PHE A 65 -0.65 4.91 5.18
C PHE A 65 0.45 5.84 5.70
N GLU A 66 0.34 6.32 6.94
CA GLU A 66 1.38 7.16 7.56
C GLU A 66 2.71 6.40 7.67
N ALA A 67 2.69 5.17 8.18
CA ALA A 67 3.87 4.34 8.28
C ALA A 67 4.47 4.01 6.89
N GLY A 68 3.63 3.65 5.93
CA GLY A 68 4.05 3.35 4.56
C GLY A 68 4.74 4.55 3.90
N TYR A 69 4.18 5.75 4.04
CA TYR A 69 4.79 6.98 3.55
C TYR A 69 6.18 7.22 4.17
N GLU A 70 6.28 7.11 5.50
CA GLU A 70 7.52 7.37 6.22
C GLU A 70 8.64 6.38 5.85
N TYR A 71 8.29 5.12 5.56
CA TYR A 71 9.26 4.14 5.09
C TYR A 71 9.66 4.33 3.62
N LEU A 72 8.76 4.79 2.76
CA LEU A 72 9.00 4.89 1.31
C LEU A 72 9.67 6.20 0.88
N LYS A 73 9.53 7.29 1.64
CA LYS A 73 9.94 8.63 1.20
C LYS A 73 11.42 8.75 0.81
N ASP A 74 12.30 7.98 1.46
CA ASP A 74 13.74 8.01 1.21
C ASP A 74 14.17 7.17 -0.01
N TYR A 75 13.24 6.42 -0.61
CA TYR A 75 13.44 5.62 -1.84
C TYR A 75 12.99 6.35 -3.12
N ALA A 76 12.50 7.59 -3.01
CA ALA A 76 12.16 8.40 -4.17
C ALA A 76 13.41 8.85 -4.96
N PRO A 77 13.31 9.05 -6.29
CA PRO A 77 12.08 8.99 -7.07
C PRO A 77 11.71 7.59 -7.58
N VAL A 78 12.69 6.73 -7.79
CA VAL A 78 12.54 5.37 -8.34
C VAL A 78 13.43 4.42 -7.55
N PHE A 79 12.89 3.25 -7.20
CA PHE A 79 13.64 2.18 -6.54
C PHE A 79 13.03 0.83 -6.90
N TRP A 80 13.89 -0.16 -7.21
CA TRP A 80 13.46 -1.46 -7.75
C TRP A 80 12.53 -1.32 -8.96
N ASP A 81 12.89 -0.41 -9.87
CA ASP A 81 12.10 -0.03 -11.05
C ASP A 81 10.66 0.40 -10.76
N LEU A 82 10.32 0.74 -9.51
CA LEU A 82 9.03 1.32 -9.16
C LEU A 82 9.13 2.84 -9.06
N ASN A 83 8.17 3.55 -9.66
CA ASN A 83 8.00 4.99 -9.45
C ASN A 83 7.51 5.29 -8.01
N VAL A 84 8.44 5.38 -7.07
CA VAL A 84 8.15 5.67 -5.66
C VAL A 84 7.53 7.06 -5.49
N SER A 85 7.86 8.03 -6.34
CA SER A 85 7.25 9.36 -6.27
C SER A 85 5.73 9.30 -6.49
N GLU A 86 5.28 8.54 -7.48
CA GLU A 86 3.86 8.34 -7.75
C GLU A 86 3.16 7.63 -6.59
N VAL A 87 3.80 6.61 -6.01
CA VAL A 87 3.29 5.91 -4.82
C VAL A 87 3.14 6.86 -3.63
N LEU A 88 4.12 7.74 -3.37
CA LEU A 88 4.05 8.71 -2.29
C LEU A 88 2.94 9.75 -2.52
N GLU A 89 2.74 10.19 -3.76
CA GLU A 89 1.63 11.08 -4.11
C GLU A 89 0.28 10.39 -3.91
N TYR A 90 0.16 9.12 -4.32
CA TYR A 90 -1.01 8.30 -4.10
C TYR A 90 -1.37 8.19 -2.61
N ILE A 91 -0.39 7.85 -1.77
CA ILE A 91 -0.60 7.75 -0.32
C ILE A 91 -1.12 9.07 0.25
N LYS A 92 -0.53 10.21 -0.12
CA LYS A 92 -0.99 11.55 0.30
C LYS A 92 -2.43 11.82 -0.12
N ARG A 93 -2.80 11.48 -1.35
CA ARG A 93 -4.17 11.64 -1.85
C ARG A 93 -5.14 10.78 -1.03
N CYS A 94 -4.81 9.52 -0.78
CA CYS A 94 -5.60 8.64 0.09
C CYS A 94 -5.78 9.22 1.49
N GLN A 95 -4.70 9.65 2.14
CA GLN A 95 -4.74 10.26 3.48
C GLN A 95 -5.64 11.50 3.54
N SER A 96 -5.69 12.30 2.46
CA SER A 96 -6.54 13.48 2.37
C SER A 96 -8.05 13.15 2.32
N ILE A 97 -8.40 11.97 1.82
CA ILE A 97 -9.76 11.48 1.65
C ILE A 97 -10.28 10.78 2.92
N LEU A 98 -9.39 10.14 3.69
CA LEU A 98 -9.78 9.35 4.86
C LEU A 98 -10.58 10.16 5.90
N PRO A 99 -11.78 9.70 6.32
CA PRO A 99 -12.60 10.38 7.31
C PRO A 99 -11.88 10.67 8.64
N LYS A 100 -11.71 11.95 9.00
CA LYS A 100 -10.86 12.38 10.13
C LYS A 100 -11.41 12.10 11.54
N ARG A 101 -12.72 11.93 11.68
CA ARG A 101 -13.41 11.81 12.99
C ARG A 101 -14.10 10.45 13.17
N MET A 102 -13.75 9.48 12.33
CA MET A 102 -14.39 8.18 12.28
C MET A 102 -13.30 7.11 12.22
N ASP A 103 -13.32 6.19 13.17
CA ASP A 103 -12.29 5.16 13.30
C ASP A 103 -12.68 3.87 12.60
N THR A 104 -13.98 3.57 12.55
CA THR A 104 -14.51 2.36 11.93
C THR A 104 -15.92 2.58 11.38
N VAL A 105 -16.30 1.77 10.39
CA VAL A 105 -17.69 1.58 9.96
C VAL A 105 -18.00 0.08 9.85
N PRO A 106 -19.25 -0.35 10.08
CA PRO A 106 -19.66 -1.71 9.77
C PRO A 106 -19.43 -2.04 8.29
N PHE A 107 -19.13 -3.30 7.98
CA PHE A 107 -18.83 -3.76 6.62
C PHE A 107 -19.92 -3.39 5.61
N GLU A 108 -21.19 -3.48 6.03
CA GLU A 108 -22.36 -3.15 5.23
C GLU A 108 -22.41 -1.67 4.81
N GLN A 109 -21.72 -0.80 5.55
CA GLN A 109 -21.66 0.64 5.33
C GLN A 109 -20.38 1.09 4.63
N VAL A 110 -19.43 0.18 4.32
CA VAL A 110 -18.17 0.53 3.65
C VAL A 110 -18.40 1.26 2.33
N LYS A 111 -19.45 0.92 1.58
CA LYS A 111 -19.81 1.59 0.31
C LYS A 111 -20.18 3.08 0.48
N SER A 112 -20.45 3.53 1.70
CA SER A 112 -20.69 4.94 2.01
C SER A 112 -19.40 5.74 2.25
N LEU A 113 -18.27 5.06 2.43
CA LEU A 113 -16.98 5.71 2.57
C LEU A 113 -16.58 6.39 1.25
N PRO A 114 -15.86 7.52 1.31
CA PRO A 114 -15.39 8.17 0.10
C PRO A 114 -14.42 7.22 -0.64
N PRO A 115 -14.55 7.08 -1.96
CA PRO A 115 -13.67 6.20 -2.72
C PRO A 115 -12.23 6.74 -2.69
N LEU A 116 -11.26 5.84 -2.56
CA LEU A 116 -9.86 6.18 -2.75
C LEU A 116 -9.55 6.27 -4.25
N PRO A 117 -8.53 7.05 -4.66
CA PRO A 117 -8.05 7.02 -6.04
C PRO A 117 -7.58 5.61 -6.42
N VAL A 118 -7.48 5.37 -7.72
CA VAL A 118 -6.85 4.17 -8.28
C VAL A 118 -5.40 4.52 -8.60
N LEU A 119 -4.49 3.59 -8.28
CA LEU A 119 -3.10 3.60 -8.71
C LEU A 119 -2.84 2.28 -9.43
N TYR A 120 -2.16 2.35 -10.56
CA TYR A 120 -1.62 1.17 -11.23
C TYR A 120 -0.11 1.21 -11.13
N LEU A 121 0.50 0.11 -10.68
CA LEU A 121 1.94 -0.03 -10.57
C LEU A 121 2.50 -0.63 -11.85
N TYR A 122 3.61 -0.06 -12.32
CA TYR A 122 4.39 -0.53 -13.46
C TYR A 122 5.86 -0.52 -13.11
N LEU A 123 6.61 -1.48 -13.67
CA LEU A 123 8.06 -1.46 -13.64
C LEU A 123 8.55 -0.54 -14.75
N GLU A 124 9.46 0.38 -14.41
CA GLU A 124 10.13 1.30 -15.33
C GLU A 124 11.23 0.64 -16.18
#